data_AF-A0A529NGX3-F1
#
_entry.id   AF-A0A529NGX3-F1
#
_cell.length_a   1.000
_cell.length_b   1.000
_cell.length_c   1.000
_cell.angle_alpha   90.00
_cell.angle_beta   90.00
_cell.angle_gamma   90.00
#
_symmetry.space_group_name_H-M   'P 1'
#
loop_
_entity.id
_entity.type
_entity.pdbx_description
1 polymer ?
#
loop_
_entity_poly.entity_id
_entity_poly.type
_entity_poly.pdbx_seq_one_letter_code
_entity_poly.pdbx_strand_id
1 'polypeptide(L)'
;VLMRQAREEAAREEGRPDEEASDEGARSEGRGLAGMAPATLYDWQSWIVRPFLGTRRAALRDVLRRHNIGWAEDPTNVDQHFERPRMRAALAGDDGARRFAEATASAGQAAASRDELGRHAAMLIRDLAG
;
A
#
# COMPACT_ATOMS: atom_id res chain seq x y z
N VAL A 1 -20.48 33.70 -45.60
CA VAL A 1 -21.09 32.93 -44.47
C VAL A 1 -21.45 31.55 -45.00
N LEU A 2 -20.40 30.77 -45.29
CA LEU A 2 -20.05 29.50 -44.64
C LEU A 2 -21.03 28.36 -44.96
N MET A 3 -20.73 27.76 -46.11
CA MET A 3 -21.32 26.54 -46.64
C MET A 3 -20.84 25.32 -45.86
N ARG A 4 -21.78 24.41 -45.70
CA ARG A 4 -21.61 23.03 -45.25
C ARG A 4 -21.03 22.21 -46.42
N GLN A 5 -20.20 21.21 -46.07
CA GLN A 5 -19.85 19.99 -46.81
C GLN A 5 -18.53 19.95 -47.60
N ALA A 6 -17.57 19.20 -47.04
CA ALA A 6 -16.72 18.16 -47.65
C ALA A 6 -15.78 17.67 -46.53
N ARG A 7 -16.16 16.71 -45.69
CA ARG A 7 -15.89 15.27 -45.83
C ARG A 7 -14.72 14.92 -46.75
N GLU A 8 -13.80 14.17 -46.14
CA GLU A 8 -12.82 13.27 -46.78
C GLU A 8 -11.73 14.03 -47.54
N GLU A 9 -10.50 14.09 -47.08
CA GLU A 9 -9.52 13.00 -47.09
C GLU A 9 -8.32 13.47 -46.24
N ALA A 10 -7.96 12.79 -45.17
CA ALA A 10 -6.99 11.68 -45.18
C ALA A 10 -5.64 12.13 -44.59
N ALA A 11 -5.36 11.54 -43.43
CA ALA A 11 -4.05 11.06 -43.02
C ALA A 11 -2.85 12.02 -43.11
N ARG A 12 -2.43 12.49 -41.94
CA ARG A 12 -1.09 12.30 -41.34
C ARG A 12 -1.15 12.93 -39.94
N GLU A 13 -1.08 12.12 -38.89
CA GLU A 13 0.17 11.91 -38.14
C GLU A 13 0.76 13.24 -37.66
N GLU A 14 0.57 13.58 -36.39
CA GLU A 14 1.68 13.58 -35.42
C GLU A 14 1.22 13.97 -34.01
N GLY A 15 1.50 13.09 -33.06
CA GLY A 15 1.91 13.41 -31.70
C GLY A 15 0.97 14.25 -30.84
N ARG A 16 0.01 13.59 -30.17
CA ARG A 16 -0.40 14.08 -28.85
C ARG A 16 0.70 13.62 -27.90
N PRO A 17 1.51 14.51 -27.30
CA PRO A 17 2.45 14.07 -26.29
C PRO A 17 1.64 13.50 -25.13
N ASP A 18 1.95 12.26 -24.80
CA ASP A 18 1.54 11.61 -23.57
C ASP A 18 2.05 12.48 -22.41
N GLU A 19 1.16 13.30 -21.84
CA GLU A 19 1.30 13.80 -20.47
C GLU A 19 1.05 12.62 -19.50
N GLU A 20 1.85 11.56 -19.64
CA GLU A 20 2.23 10.71 -18.53
C GLU A 20 3.31 11.46 -17.74
N ALA A 21 2.92 12.60 -17.15
CA ALA A 21 3.63 13.12 -16.01
C ALA A 21 3.32 12.17 -14.85
N SER A 22 4.21 11.18 -14.67
CA SER A 22 4.26 10.34 -13.48
C SER A 22 4.00 11.15 -12.22
N ASP A 23 2.84 10.93 -11.62
CA ASP A 23 2.46 11.31 -10.25
C ASP A 23 3.26 10.47 -9.22
N GLU A 24 4.57 10.30 -9.44
CA GLU A 24 5.46 9.47 -8.61
C GLU A 24 6.09 10.24 -7.45
N GLY A 25 5.78 11.53 -7.30
CA GLY A 25 6.40 12.41 -6.29
C GLY A 25 5.49 12.87 -5.15
N ALA A 26 4.15 12.79 -5.27
CA ALA A 26 3.24 13.53 -4.40
C ALA A 26 2.35 12.67 -3.46
N ARG A 27 2.69 11.40 -3.23
CA ARG A 27 1.93 10.51 -2.33
C ARG A 27 2.63 10.21 -1.01
N SER A 28 3.08 11.20 -0.23
CA SER A 28 3.58 10.85 1.12
C SER A 28 3.57 11.90 2.22
N GLU A 29 2.80 12.98 2.13
CA GLU A 29 2.48 13.78 3.33
C GLU A 29 1.09 13.42 3.84
N GLY A 30 0.98 12.31 4.59
CA GLY A 30 -0.28 11.92 5.23
C GLY A 30 -0.45 10.43 5.53
N ARG A 31 -1.58 10.10 6.18
CA ARG A 31 -1.97 8.80 6.81
C ARG A 31 -1.57 7.51 6.10
N GLY A 32 -1.29 7.52 4.79
CA GLY A 32 -0.87 6.35 4.02
C GLY A 32 0.45 5.72 4.47
N LEU A 33 1.36 6.50 5.06
CA LEU A 33 2.64 5.98 5.56
C LEU A 33 2.49 5.05 6.79
N ALA A 34 1.40 5.14 7.53
CA ALA A 34 1.13 4.32 8.72
C ALA A 34 1.05 2.81 8.44
N GLY A 35 0.99 2.42 7.16
CA GLY A 35 0.77 1.05 6.75
C GLY A 35 -0.58 0.50 7.25
N MET A 36 -0.67 -0.83 7.32
CA MET A 36 -1.90 -1.52 7.74
C MET A 36 -2.17 -1.33 9.24
N ALA A 37 -3.43 -1.13 9.61
CA ALA A 37 -3.84 -1.12 11.02
C ALA A 37 -3.99 -2.55 11.58
N PRO A 38 -3.72 -2.77 12.88
CA PRO A 38 -3.99 -4.05 13.55
C PRO A 38 -5.45 -4.50 13.45
N ALA A 39 -6.38 -3.54 13.42
CA ALA A 39 -7.79 -3.75 13.17
C ALA A 39 -8.33 -2.64 12.26
N THR A 40 -9.23 -2.98 11.33
CA THR A 40 -9.92 -2.01 10.48
C THR A 40 -11.38 -2.40 10.38
N LEU A 41 -12.28 -1.44 10.61
CA LEU A 41 -13.70 -1.63 10.36
C LEU A 41 -13.95 -1.50 8.85
N TYR A 42 -14.28 -2.62 8.22
CA TYR A 42 -14.62 -2.71 6.80
C TYR A 42 -16.12 -2.56 6.62
N ASP A 43 -16.51 -1.71 5.66
CA ASP A 43 -17.90 -1.41 5.30
C ASP A 43 -18.81 -1.11 6.50
N TRP A 44 -18.24 -0.48 7.54
CA TRP A 44 -18.93 -0.17 8.80
C TRP A 44 -19.55 -1.36 9.55
N GLN A 45 -19.25 -2.59 9.14
CA GLN A 45 -19.94 -3.80 9.62
C GLN A 45 -19.00 -4.88 10.12
N SER A 46 -17.83 -5.04 9.50
CA SER A 46 -16.95 -6.18 9.76
C SER A 46 -15.56 -5.75 10.18
N TRP A 47 -15.05 -6.31 11.27
CA TRP A 47 -13.67 -6.06 11.70
C TRP A 47 -12.70 -6.98 10.96
N ILE A 48 -11.77 -6.38 10.22
CA ILE A 48 -10.59 -7.08 9.71
C ILE A 48 -9.47 -6.94 10.74
N VAL A 49 -9.23 -8.00 11.51
CA VAL A 49 -8.15 -8.09 12.51
C VAL A 49 -6.93 -8.78 11.94
N ARG A 50 -5.74 -8.24 12.25
CA ARG A 50 -4.44 -8.70 11.74
C ARG A 50 -3.50 -9.03 12.91
N PRO A 51 -3.76 -10.11 13.67
CA PRO A 51 -3.00 -10.44 14.89
C PRO A 51 -1.51 -10.69 14.62
N PHE A 52 -1.16 -11.19 13.44
CA PHE A 52 0.22 -11.48 13.05
C PHE A 52 0.91 -10.36 12.27
N LEU A 53 0.32 -9.16 12.20
CA LEU A 53 0.87 -8.06 11.41
C LEU A 53 2.31 -7.68 11.82
N GLY A 54 2.62 -7.75 13.12
CA GLY A 54 3.97 -7.53 13.65
C GLY A 54 4.82 -8.79 13.77
N THR A 55 4.31 -9.97 13.38
CA THR A 55 5.04 -11.23 13.53
C THR A 55 5.89 -11.52 12.29
N ARG A 56 7.17 -11.82 12.51
CA ARG A 56 8.07 -12.18 11.40
C ARG A 56 7.67 -13.53 10.79
N ARG A 57 7.80 -13.66 9.46
CA ARG A 57 7.56 -14.91 8.72
C ARG A 57 8.35 -16.10 9.29
N ALA A 58 9.60 -15.87 9.71
CA ALA A 58 10.45 -16.91 10.29
C ALA A 58 9.83 -17.50 11.57
N ALA A 59 9.32 -16.66 12.47
CA ALA A 59 8.69 -17.11 13.71
C ALA A 59 7.45 -17.96 13.45
N LEU A 60 6.62 -17.59 12.46
CA LEU A 60 5.47 -18.40 12.05
C LEU A 60 5.90 -19.76 11.53
N ARG A 61 6.92 -19.81 10.67
CA ARG A 61 7.46 -21.08 10.14
C ARG A 61 8.05 -21.96 11.23
N ASP A 62 8.71 -21.38 12.23
CA ASP A 62 9.27 -22.16 13.35
C ASP A 62 8.16 -22.81 14.18
N VAL A 63 7.04 -22.11 14.40
CA VAL A 63 5.85 -22.72 15.02
C VAL A 63 5.34 -23.88 14.17
N LEU A 64 5.14 -23.67 12.86
CA LEU A 64 4.64 -24.72 11.96
C LEU A 64 5.55 -25.95 11.94
N ARG A 65 6.88 -25.76 11.89
CA ARG A 65 7.86 -26.84 11.97
C ARG A 65 7.78 -27.62 13.28
N ARG A 66 7.71 -26.92 14.43
CA ARG A 66 7.57 -27.57 15.74
C ARG A 66 6.31 -28.44 15.84
N HIS A 67 5.25 -28.06 15.14
CA HIS A 67 4.00 -28.81 15.09
C HIS A 67 3.91 -29.78 13.89
N ASN A 68 4.96 -29.90 13.08
CA ASN A 68 5.00 -30.71 11.87
C ASN A 68 3.85 -30.40 10.87
N ILE A 69 3.49 -29.12 10.76
CA ILE A 69 2.46 -28.63 9.84
C ILE A 69 3.13 -28.13 8.56
N GLY A 70 2.77 -28.74 7.43
CA GLY A 70 3.20 -28.26 6.11
C GLY A 70 2.51 -26.96 5.71
N TRP A 71 3.09 -26.23 4.76
CA TRP A 71 2.47 -25.04 4.16
C TRP A 71 2.73 -25.02 2.65
N ALA A 72 1.82 -24.39 1.91
CA ALA A 72 1.98 -24.17 0.48
C ALA A 72 2.91 -22.98 0.22
N GLU A 73 3.76 -23.09 -0.79
CA GLU A 73 4.51 -21.96 -1.33
C GLU A 73 3.80 -21.50 -2.61
N ASP A 74 3.28 -20.28 -2.58
CA ASP A 74 2.61 -19.66 -3.72
C ASP A 74 3.66 -19.05 -4.68
N PRO A 75 3.74 -19.47 -5.96
CA PRO A 75 4.70 -18.98 -6.95
C PRO A 75 4.64 -17.46 -7.17
N THR A 76 3.48 -16.83 -6.98
CA THR A 76 3.30 -15.38 -7.17
C THR A 76 4.13 -14.54 -6.18
N ASN A 77 4.59 -15.13 -5.08
CA ASN A 77 5.42 -14.43 -4.09
C ASN A 77 6.81 -14.00 -4.62
N VAL A 78 7.29 -14.64 -5.68
CA VAL A 78 8.60 -14.37 -6.30
C VAL A 78 8.48 -13.88 -7.74
N ASP A 79 7.26 -13.84 -8.28
CA ASP A 79 7.01 -13.42 -9.64
C ASP A 79 7.18 -11.90 -9.78
N GLN A 80 8.23 -11.51 -10.50
CA GLN A 80 8.58 -10.11 -10.74
C GLN A 80 7.66 -9.41 -11.75
N HIS A 81 6.67 -10.09 -12.34
CA HIS A 81 5.60 -9.41 -13.06
C HIS A 81 4.78 -8.50 -12.12
N PHE A 82 4.70 -8.85 -10.84
CA PHE A 82 3.98 -8.07 -9.83
C PHE A 82 4.87 -7.04 -9.12
N GLU A 83 4.27 -5.95 -8.67
CA GLU A 83 4.99 -4.86 -7.99
C GLU A 83 5.64 -5.29 -6.68
N ARG A 84 4.91 -6.04 -5.83
CA ARG A 84 5.41 -6.39 -4.48
C ARG A 84 6.70 -7.23 -4.51
N PRO A 85 6.81 -8.29 -5.33
CA PRO A 85 8.07 -9.03 -5.46
C PRO A 85 9.20 -8.17 -6.06
N ARG A 86 8.93 -7.32 -7.07
CA ARG A 86 9.94 -6.39 -7.61
C ARG A 86 10.49 -5.45 -6.56
N MET A 87 9.62 -4.81 -5.77
CA MET A 87 10.03 -3.91 -4.70
C MET A 87 10.84 -4.63 -3.61
N ARG A 88 10.46 -5.85 -3.24
CA ARG A 88 11.27 -6.65 -2.30
C ARG A 88 12.66 -6.97 -2.86
N ALA A 89 12.75 -7.32 -4.14
CA ALA A 89 14.03 -7.59 -4.79
C ALA A 89 14.91 -6.34 -4.86
N ALA A 90 14.32 -5.17 -5.15
CA ALA A 90 15.03 -3.89 -5.16
C ALA A 90 15.53 -3.44 -3.77
N LEU A 91 14.91 -3.94 -2.70
CA LEU A 91 15.31 -3.70 -1.31
C LEU A 91 16.24 -4.79 -0.76
N ALA A 92 16.71 -5.73 -1.58
CA ALA A 92 17.69 -6.72 -1.16
C ALA A 92 19.09 -6.10 -1.00
N GLY A 93 19.90 -6.67 -0.11
CA GLY A 93 21.24 -6.15 0.22
C GLY A 93 21.25 -5.12 1.35
N ASP A 94 22.44 -4.72 1.79
CA ASP A 94 22.64 -3.95 3.02
C ASP A 94 22.03 -2.54 2.93
N ASP A 95 22.18 -1.87 1.79
CA ASP A 95 21.57 -0.55 1.56
C ASP A 95 20.04 -0.61 1.55
N GLY A 96 19.48 -1.67 0.97
CA GLY A 96 18.04 -1.92 0.97
C GLY A 96 17.51 -2.20 2.37
N ALA A 97 18.26 -2.96 3.17
CA ALA A 97 17.93 -3.23 4.57
C ALA A 97 17.89 -1.96 5.42
N ARG A 98 18.86 -1.04 5.23
CA ARG A 98 18.87 0.26 5.91
C ARG A 98 17.66 1.11 5.53
N ARG A 99 17.38 1.25 4.22
CA ARG A 99 16.21 2.01 3.72
C ARG A 99 14.90 1.42 4.24
N PHE A 100 14.81 0.09 4.30
CA PHE A 100 13.63 -0.59 4.84
C PHE A 100 13.45 -0.33 6.35
N ALA A 101 14.53 -0.32 7.12
CA ALA A 101 14.48 0.02 8.54
C ALA A 101 14.00 1.47 8.77
N GLU A 102 14.55 2.42 8.03
CA GLU A 102 14.12 3.83 8.05
C GLU A 102 12.64 3.98 7.69
N ALA A 103 12.20 3.34 6.60
CA ALA A 103 10.81 3.35 6.18
C ALA A 103 9.86 2.72 7.23
N THR A 104 10.30 1.64 7.88
CA THR A 104 9.52 0.97 8.93
C THR A 104 9.40 1.86 10.18
N ALA A 105 10.48 2.56 10.55
CA ALA A 105 10.45 3.51 11.67
C ALA A 105 9.50 4.68 11.37
N SER A 106 9.58 5.25 10.17
CA SER A 106 8.65 6.30 9.70
C SER A 106 7.20 5.83 9.70
N ALA A 107 6.94 4.61 9.21
CA ALA A 107 5.62 4.00 9.25
C ALA A 107 5.10 3.81 10.68
N GLY A 108 5.97 3.41 11.61
CA GLY A 108 5.64 3.30 13.03
C GLY A 108 5.22 4.64 13.66
N GLN A 109 5.94 5.71 13.35
CA GLN A 109 5.59 7.07 13.78
C GLN A 109 4.22 7.49 13.21
N ALA A 110 4.03 7.32 11.90
CA ALA A 110 2.75 7.64 11.25
C ALA A 110 1.58 6.80 11.80
N ALA A 111 1.81 5.54 12.16
CA ALA A 111 0.81 4.68 12.78
C ALA A 111 0.42 5.16 14.18
N ALA A 112 1.39 5.62 14.98
CA ALA A 112 1.13 6.20 16.30
C ALA A 112 0.31 7.49 16.19
N SER A 113 0.69 8.41 15.29
CA SER A 113 -0.08 9.64 15.04
C SER A 113 -1.51 9.35 14.57
N ARG A 114 -1.69 8.35 13.70
CA ARG A 114 -3.03 7.93 13.25
C ARG A 114 -3.88 7.42 14.42
N ASP A 115 -3.31 6.61 15.31
CA ASP A 115 -4.01 6.07 16.46
C ASP A 115 -4.43 7.16 17.45
N GLU A 116 -3.53 8.11 17.72
CA GLU A 116 -3.83 9.27 18.56
C GLU A 116 -4.98 10.10 18.03
N LEU A 117 -4.94 10.43 16.73
CA LEU A 117 -6.03 11.16 16.08
C LEU A 117 -7.37 10.39 16.17
N GLY A 118 -7.32 9.06 15.96
CA GLY A 118 -8.50 8.20 16.07
C GLY A 118 -9.10 8.17 17.47
N ARG A 119 -8.25 8.07 18.50
CA ARG A 119 -8.67 8.14 19.91
C ARG A 119 -9.30 9.47 20.25
N HIS A 120 -8.70 10.58 19.82
CA HIS A 120 -9.23 11.91 20.08
C HIS A 120 -10.61 12.11 19.43
N ALA A 121 -10.76 11.70 18.16
CA ALA A 121 -12.05 11.74 17.49
C ALA A 121 -13.12 10.89 18.19
N ALA A 122 -12.76 9.69 18.66
CA ALA A 122 -13.68 8.82 19.39
C ALA A 122 -14.16 9.43 20.72
N MET A 123 -13.30 10.17 21.43
CA MET A 123 -13.70 10.91 22.63
C MET A 123 -14.70 12.02 22.28
N LEU A 124 -14.42 12.84 21.27
CA LEU A 124 -15.34 13.92 20.85
C LEU A 124 -16.70 13.39 20.42
N ILE A 125 -16.74 12.29 19.65
CA ILE A 125 -18.00 11.65 19.25
C ILE A 125 -18.79 11.17 20.47
N ARG A 126 -18.11 10.59 21.46
CA ARG A 126 -18.75 10.13 22.70
C ARG A 126 -19.35 11.30 23.48
N ASP A 127 -18.62 12.40 23.60
CA ASP A 127 -19.07 13.57 24.34
C ASP A 127 -20.26 14.27 23.67
N LEU A 128 -20.32 14.28 22.33
CA LEU A 128 -21.41 14.88 21.56
C LEU A 128 -22.63 13.97 21.39
N ALA A 129 -22.46 12.66 21.54
CA ALA A 129 -23.54 11.68 21.48
C ALA A 129 -24.25 11.47 22.84
N GLY A 130 -23.79 12.18 23.88
CA GLY A 130 -24.37 12.20 25.23
C GLY A 130 -25.48 13.23 25.40
#